data_AF-A0A7W8LFH1-F1
#
_entry.id   AF-A0A7W8LFH1-F1
#
_cell.length_a   1.000
_cell.length_b   1.000
_cell.length_c   1.000
_cell.angle_alpha   90.00
_cell.angle_beta   90.00
_cell.angle_gamma   90.00
#
_symmetry.space_group_name_H-M   'P 1'
#
loop_
_entity.id
_entity.type
_entity.pdbx_description
1 polymer ?
#
loop_
_entity_poly.entity_id
_entity_poly.type
_entity_poly.pdbx_seq_one_letter_code
_entity_poly.pdbx_strand_id
1 'polypeptide(L)'
;MNMKASTAMPIMEGVVYGAAAGLQASGGFMDARDIVVIAGSRGAFSVLKTLADGLPPELPAAVCVVLHIGLHETRLPALLSAWGALPASHPADGEPLARGRIYVAPPGRHMLVSDGKLCVNNGAAENFARPAADPLFRSAARDHGRGVVGALRAAGADVLTDARQLARHIVDAVNGAPARPRKEVIDMCPDNLDLEQELARRQIVRPEDMDRIGDRSALTCPECGGALWRMHGEYPLRYRCHTGHAFGALSLEDGDKKAAENALWRQSVQ
;
A
#
# COMPACT_ATOMS: atom_id res chain seq x y z
N MET A 1 -43.77 -0.21 10.90
CA MET A 1 -42.73 -0.07 11.94
C MET A 1 -41.38 0.05 11.24
N ASN A 2 -40.74 1.21 11.36
CA ASN A 2 -39.52 1.60 10.66
C ASN A 2 -38.30 0.82 11.16
N MET A 3 -37.70 0.00 10.29
CA MET A 3 -36.32 -0.47 10.46
C MET A 3 -35.37 0.60 9.91
N LYS A 4 -34.70 1.33 10.80
CA LYS A 4 -33.61 2.23 10.43
C LYS A 4 -32.45 1.40 9.89
N ALA A 5 -32.04 1.69 8.66
CA ALA A 5 -30.80 1.19 8.08
C ALA A 5 -29.61 1.64 8.94
N SER A 6 -28.90 0.68 9.52
CA SER A 6 -27.66 0.91 10.26
C SER A 6 -26.62 1.51 9.30
N THR A 7 -26.37 2.80 9.48
CA THR A 7 -25.39 3.60 8.75
C THR A 7 -24.09 3.53 9.54
N ALA A 8 -23.26 2.54 9.27
CA ALA A 8 -21.89 2.50 9.76
C ALA A 8 -20.96 2.40 8.54
N MET A 9 -20.46 3.56 8.11
CA MET A 9 -19.35 3.64 7.16
C MET A 9 -18.06 3.37 7.94
N PRO A 10 -17.23 2.38 7.60
CA PRO A 10 -15.87 2.40 8.09
C PRO A 10 -15.14 3.50 7.32
N ILE A 11 -15.08 4.66 7.96
CA ILE A 11 -14.12 5.73 7.69
C ILE A 11 -12.74 5.15 7.96
N MET A 12 -11.96 4.84 6.91
CA MET A 12 -10.51 4.74 7.06
C MET A 12 -9.97 6.16 7.06
N GLU A 13 -9.68 6.66 8.27
CA GLU A 13 -8.73 7.74 8.46
C GLU A 13 -7.41 7.37 7.79
N GLY A 14 -6.71 8.35 7.26
CA GLY A 14 -5.31 8.10 7.11
C GLY A 14 -4.47 9.30 6.77
N VAL A 15 -3.20 8.99 6.95
CA VAL A 15 -2.09 9.88 7.18
C VAL A 15 -1.38 10.13 5.84
N VAL A 16 -0.80 11.32 5.68
CA VAL A 16 -0.04 11.74 4.50
C VAL A 16 1.29 10.99 4.47
N TYR A 17 1.59 10.30 3.38
CA TYR A 17 2.73 9.39 3.26
C TYR A 17 3.70 9.82 2.17
N GLY A 18 4.98 9.94 2.53
CA GLY A 18 6.08 10.16 1.57
C GLY A 18 7.43 10.04 2.27
N ALA A 19 8.52 9.79 1.55
CA ALA A 19 9.84 9.76 2.18
C ALA A 19 10.23 11.17 2.68
N ALA A 20 10.57 11.28 3.96
CA ALA A 20 11.25 12.46 4.48
C ALA A 20 12.73 12.42 4.06
N ALA A 21 13.36 13.59 3.96
CA ALA A 21 14.72 13.72 3.47
C ALA A 21 15.72 13.00 4.40
N GLY A 22 16.52 12.08 3.86
CA GLY A 22 17.55 11.40 4.67
C GLY A 22 18.65 10.63 3.93
N LEU A 23 18.45 10.19 2.68
CA LEU A 23 19.50 9.43 1.98
C LEU A 23 20.42 10.34 1.14
N GLN A 24 21.71 10.32 1.49
CA GLN A 24 22.76 10.88 0.66
C GLN A 24 22.76 10.17 -0.70
N ALA A 25 22.47 10.95 -1.74
CA ALA A 25 22.51 10.50 -3.12
C ALA A 25 23.95 10.16 -3.53
N SER A 26 24.28 8.88 -3.55
CA SER A 26 25.50 8.39 -4.20
C SER A 26 25.13 7.78 -5.55
N GLY A 27 25.32 8.58 -6.62
CA GLY A 27 25.51 8.07 -7.98
C GLY A 27 24.32 8.23 -8.93
N GLY A 28 24.35 9.30 -9.74
CA GLY A 28 23.61 9.40 -11.01
C GLY A 28 22.14 9.81 -10.90
N PHE A 29 21.86 11.09 -10.64
CA PHE A 29 20.51 11.64 -10.74
C PHE A 29 19.97 11.52 -12.18
N MET A 30 18.90 10.74 -12.36
CA MET A 30 17.86 11.05 -13.33
C MET A 30 16.71 11.72 -12.58
N ASP A 31 16.39 12.95 -12.94
CA ASP A 31 15.31 13.80 -12.39
C ASP A 31 13.87 13.29 -12.69
N ALA A 32 13.68 12.02 -13.02
CA ALA A 32 12.41 11.53 -13.57
C ALA A 32 11.57 10.79 -12.51
N ARG A 33 10.33 11.26 -12.30
CA ARG A 33 9.31 10.56 -11.50
C ARG A 33 8.80 9.35 -12.29
N ASP A 34 9.56 8.27 -12.27
CA ASP A 34 9.35 7.12 -13.15
C ASP A 34 8.33 6.09 -12.63
N ILE A 35 7.78 6.31 -11.43
CA ILE A 35 6.80 5.42 -10.82
C ILE A 35 5.62 6.19 -10.21
N VAL A 36 4.42 5.70 -10.52
CA VAL A 36 3.16 6.18 -9.96
C VAL A 36 2.55 5.04 -9.16
N VAL A 37 2.30 5.26 -7.87
CA VAL A 37 1.64 4.26 -7.00
C VAL A 37 0.22 4.70 -6.69
N ILE A 38 -0.73 3.79 -6.88
CA ILE A 38 -2.15 4.04 -6.72
C ILE A 38 -2.71 2.97 -5.82
N ALA A 39 -3.47 3.37 -4.81
CA ALA A 39 -4.24 2.43 -4.00
C ALA A 39 -5.72 2.80 -3.93
N GLY A 40 -6.56 1.77 -3.85
CA GLY A 40 -8.00 1.93 -3.83
C GLY A 40 -8.74 0.78 -3.17
N SER A 41 -9.98 1.05 -2.79
CA SER A 41 -10.90 0.05 -2.22
C SER A 41 -12.29 0.26 -2.84
N ARG A 42 -13.34 0.40 -2.03
CA ARG A 42 -14.73 0.55 -2.47
C ARG A 42 -14.89 1.72 -3.45
N GLY A 43 -15.42 1.42 -4.63
CA GLY A 43 -15.69 2.40 -5.69
C GLY A 43 -14.47 2.81 -6.53
N ALA A 44 -13.26 2.31 -6.25
CA ALA A 44 -12.06 2.66 -7.03
C ALA A 44 -12.16 2.27 -8.51
N PHE A 45 -12.98 1.29 -8.84
CA PHE A 45 -13.17 0.79 -10.21
C PHE A 45 -13.55 1.89 -11.22
N SER A 46 -14.51 2.76 -10.90
CA SER A 46 -14.92 3.84 -11.80
C SER A 46 -13.83 4.91 -11.98
N VAL A 47 -13.03 5.12 -10.93
CA VAL A 47 -11.87 6.02 -10.97
C VAL A 47 -10.78 5.43 -11.87
N LEU A 48 -10.48 4.15 -11.71
CA LEU A 48 -9.49 3.46 -12.54
C LEU A 48 -9.88 3.38 -14.01
N LYS A 49 -11.18 3.24 -14.32
CA LYS A 49 -11.67 3.35 -15.69
C LYS A 49 -11.37 4.72 -16.29
N THR A 50 -11.74 5.77 -15.56
CA THR A 50 -11.51 7.16 -16.00
C THR A 50 -10.02 7.46 -16.13
N LEU A 51 -9.21 6.93 -15.22
CA LEU A 51 -7.77 7.05 -15.25
C LEU A 51 -7.18 6.36 -16.49
N ALA A 52 -7.48 5.08 -16.70
CA ALA A 52 -6.93 4.32 -17.82
C ALA A 52 -7.25 4.96 -19.17
N ASP A 53 -8.48 5.43 -19.34
CA ASP A 53 -8.96 6.15 -20.53
C ASP A 53 -8.21 7.48 -20.78
N GLY A 54 -7.69 8.11 -19.73
CA GLY A 54 -7.02 9.41 -19.80
C GLY A 54 -5.49 9.37 -19.83
N LEU A 55 -4.84 8.21 -19.64
CA LEU A 55 -3.38 8.10 -19.62
C LEU A 55 -2.81 8.01 -21.05
N PRO A 56 -1.78 8.81 -21.39
CA PRO A 56 -1.18 8.79 -22.72
C PRO A 56 -0.32 7.52 -22.93
N PRO A 57 -0.22 7.00 -24.17
CA PRO A 57 0.60 5.82 -24.48
C PRO A 57 2.09 6.01 -24.16
N GLU A 58 2.61 7.23 -24.27
CA GLU A 58 4.01 7.58 -24.04
C GLU A 58 4.30 8.01 -22.59
N LEU A 59 3.41 7.69 -21.64
CA LEU A 59 3.60 8.03 -20.23
C LEU A 59 5.00 7.59 -19.77
N PRO A 60 5.91 8.52 -19.37
CA PRO A 60 7.28 8.17 -19.03
C PRO A 60 7.40 7.64 -17.59
N ALA A 61 6.39 6.89 -17.13
CA ALA A 61 6.34 6.27 -15.82
C ALA A 61 5.64 4.91 -15.87
N ALA A 62 5.97 4.04 -14.91
CA ALA A 62 5.21 2.83 -14.62
C ALA A 62 4.10 3.15 -13.61
N VAL A 63 2.91 2.55 -13.77
CA VAL A 63 1.77 2.76 -12.86
C VAL A 63 1.50 1.48 -12.08
N CYS A 64 1.76 1.50 -10.77
CA CYS A 64 1.54 0.38 -9.87
C CYS A 64 0.24 0.59 -9.08
N VAL A 65 -0.70 -0.35 -9.19
CA VAL A 65 -2.05 -0.26 -8.63
C VAL A 65 -2.29 -1.39 -7.63
N VAL A 66 -2.65 -1.03 -6.39
CA VAL A 66 -3.18 -1.96 -5.39
C VAL A 66 -4.68 -1.70 -5.20
N LEU A 67 -5.47 -2.77 -5.24
CA LEU A 67 -6.87 -2.71 -4.83
C LEU A 67 -7.19 -3.70 -3.72
N HIS A 68 -7.88 -3.24 -2.68
CA HIS A 68 -8.43 -4.10 -1.63
C HIS A 68 -9.68 -4.84 -2.14
N ILE A 69 -9.47 -5.90 -2.93
CA ILE A 69 -10.54 -6.73 -3.52
C ILE A 69 -10.67 -8.12 -2.89
N GLY A 70 -9.99 -8.37 -1.77
CA GLY A 70 -9.96 -9.69 -1.13
C GLY A 70 -9.25 -10.73 -2.02
N LEU A 71 -9.60 -12.01 -1.84
CA LEU A 71 -8.98 -13.15 -2.54
C LEU A 71 -9.62 -13.47 -3.91
N HIS A 72 -10.58 -12.67 -4.36
CA HIS A 72 -11.33 -12.96 -5.58
C HIS A 72 -10.50 -12.69 -6.83
N GLU A 73 -10.53 -13.63 -7.78
CA GLU A 73 -9.95 -13.42 -9.10
C GLU A 73 -10.53 -12.16 -9.74
N THR A 74 -9.66 -11.41 -10.43
CA THR A 74 -10.03 -10.14 -11.05
C THR A 74 -9.61 -10.11 -12.50
N ARG A 75 -10.50 -9.61 -13.36
CA ARG A 75 -10.19 -9.31 -14.76
C ARG A 75 -9.73 -7.86 -14.95
N LEU A 76 -9.40 -7.17 -13.86
CA LEU A 76 -9.07 -5.75 -13.90
C LEU A 76 -7.93 -5.42 -14.88
N PRO A 77 -6.81 -6.16 -14.96
CA PRO A 77 -5.77 -5.84 -15.94
C PRO A 77 -6.28 -5.86 -17.39
N ALA A 78 -7.09 -6.86 -17.74
CA ALA A 78 -7.69 -6.94 -19.07
C ALA A 78 -8.66 -5.77 -19.34
N LEU A 79 -9.41 -5.35 -18.32
CA LEU A 79 -10.31 -4.19 -18.43
C LEU A 79 -9.55 -2.87 -18.58
N LEU A 80 -8.49 -2.65 -17.80
CA LEU A 80 -7.66 -1.44 -17.90
C LEU A 80 -7.01 -1.35 -19.28
N SER A 81 -6.49 -2.47 -19.79
CA SER A 81 -5.92 -2.54 -21.15
C SER A 81 -6.96 -2.28 -22.24
N ALA A 82 -8.22 -2.61 -21.99
CA ALA A 82 -9.31 -2.39 -22.93
C ALA A 82 -9.88 -0.96 -22.88
N TRP A 83 -9.75 -0.28 -21.73
CA TRP A 83 -10.24 1.09 -21.56
C TRP A 83 -9.20 2.16 -21.93
N GLY A 84 -7.91 1.84 -21.86
CA GLY A 84 -6.82 2.80 -22.03
C GLY A 84 -5.79 2.39 -23.08
N ALA A 85 -4.85 3.29 -23.36
CA ALA A 85 -3.74 3.03 -24.29
C ALA A 85 -2.62 2.18 -23.69
N LEU A 86 -2.48 2.17 -22.36
CA LEU A 86 -1.41 1.46 -21.66
C LEU A 86 -1.77 0.00 -21.40
N PRO A 87 -0.90 -0.97 -21.75
CA PRO A 87 -1.12 -2.36 -21.40
C PRO A 87 -1.05 -2.54 -19.88
N ALA A 88 -1.94 -3.39 -19.35
CA ALA A 88 -2.01 -3.70 -17.93
C ALA A 88 -1.91 -5.21 -17.66
N SER A 89 -1.15 -5.59 -16.64
CA SER A 89 -0.95 -6.98 -16.23
C SER A 89 -0.84 -7.13 -14.71
N HIS A 90 -1.06 -8.36 -14.23
CA HIS A 90 -0.49 -8.79 -12.96
C HIS A 90 1.00 -9.04 -13.19
N PRO A 91 1.91 -8.44 -12.40
CA PRO A 91 3.34 -8.67 -12.60
C PRO A 91 3.75 -10.08 -12.21
N ALA A 92 4.76 -10.61 -12.90
CA ALA A 92 5.49 -11.76 -12.42
C ALA A 92 6.46 -11.34 -11.29
N ASP A 93 6.78 -12.28 -10.40
CA ASP A 93 7.80 -12.00 -9.37
C ASP A 93 9.19 -11.82 -10.03
N GLY A 94 9.85 -10.72 -9.71
CA GLY A 94 11.14 -10.32 -10.29
C GLY A 94 11.05 -9.63 -11.65
N GLU A 95 9.84 -9.32 -12.14
CA GLU A 95 9.65 -8.61 -13.41
C GLU A 95 10.26 -7.20 -13.35
N PRO A 96 11.07 -6.78 -14.33
CA PRO A 96 11.57 -5.41 -14.40
C PRO A 96 10.44 -4.38 -14.51
N LEU A 97 10.55 -3.29 -13.76
CA LEU A 97 9.60 -2.18 -13.84
C LEU A 97 9.80 -1.46 -15.19
N ALA A 98 8.74 -1.41 -16.01
CA ALA A 98 8.78 -0.75 -17.31
C ALA A 98 7.77 0.41 -17.42
N ARG A 99 8.23 1.53 -17.97
CA ARG A 99 7.42 2.73 -18.25
C ARG A 99 6.34 2.42 -19.28
N GLY A 100 5.26 3.22 -19.28
CA GLY A 100 4.15 3.03 -20.21
C GLY A 100 3.38 1.74 -19.96
N ARG A 101 3.31 1.29 -18.71
CA ARG A 101 2.59 0.06 -18.31
C ARG A 101 1.86 0.26 -17.00
N ILE A 102 0.77 -0.49 -16.83
CA ILE A 102 0.00 -0.55 -15.59
C ILE A 102 0.18 -1.94 -14.94
N TYR A 103 0.70 -1.98 -13.73
CA TYR A 103 0.87 -3.18 -12.94
C TYR A 103 -0.19 -3.24 -11.85
N VAL A 104 -1.01 -4.29 -11.83
CA VAL A 104 -2.05 -4.48 -10.81
C VAL A 104 -1.60 -5.57 -9.86
N ALA A 105 -1.58 -5.28 -8.56
CA ALA A 105 -1.27 -6.29 -7.55
C ALA A 105 -2.23 -7.49 -7.66
N PRO A 106 -1.71 -8.74 -7.67
CA PRO A 106 -2.56 -9.92 -7.76
C PRO A 106 -3.41 -10.11 -6.49
N PRO A 107 -4.62 -10.68 -6.58
CA PRO A 107 -5.38 -11.06 -5.40
C PRO A 107 -4.57 -11.99 -4.48
N GLY A 108 -4.64 -11.75 -3.17
CA GLY A 108 -3.96 -12.58 -2.18
C GLY A 108 -2.44 -12.50 -2.18
N ARG A 109 -1.80 -11.59 -2.92
CA ARG A 109 -0.34 -11.40 -2.95
C ARG A 109 0.04 -9.93 -2.82
N HIS A 110 1.05 -9.63 -2.02
CA HIS A 110 1.59 -8.26 -1.94
C HIS A 110 2.46 -7.97 -3.17
N MET A 111 2.42 -6.72 -3.61
CA MET A 111 3.28 -6.19 -4.67
C MET A 111 4.21 -5.15 -4.05
N LEU A 112 5.51 -5.29 -4.29
CA LEU A 112 6.56 -4.40 -3.79
C LEU A 112 7.49 -4.00 -4.94
N VAL A 113 8.28 -2.96 -4.72
CA VAL A 113 9.34 -2.50 -5.63
C VAL A 113 10.69 -2.65 -4.94
N SER A 114 11.67 -3.26 -5.61
CA SER A 114 13.03 -3.41 -5.12
C SER A 114 13.99 -3.46 -6.30
N ASP A 115 15.01 -2.60 -6.28
CA ASP A 115 16.06 -2.54 -7.30
C ASP A 115 15.50 -2.41 -8.72
N GLY A 116 14.47 -1.57 -8.90
CA GLY A 116 13.77 -1.40 -10.18
C GLY A 116 12.98 -2.61 -10.67
N LYS A 117 12.69 -3.59 -9.80
CA LYS A 117 11.89 -4.78 -10.10
C LYS A 117 10.63 -4.85 -9.25
N LEU A 118 9.61 -5.50 -9.79
CA LEU A 118 8.39 -5.83 -9.08
C LEU A 118 8.55 -7.17 -8.36
N CYS A 119 8.43 -7.15 -7.04
CA CYS A 119 8.40 -8.34 -6.22
C CYS A 119 6.95 -8.68 -5.87
N VAL A 120 6.55 -9.94 -6.08
CA VAL A 120 5.21 -10.43 -5.78
C VAL A 120 5.33 -11.59 -4.80
N ASN A 121 4.80 -11.42 -3.58
CA ASN A 121 4.96 -12.43 -2.54
C ASN A 121 3.68 -12.72 -1.75
N ASN A 122 3.73 -13.81 -0.99
CA ASN A 122 2.67 -14.28 -0.10
C ASN A 122 2.90 -13.85 1.35
N GLY A 123 3.57 -12.70 1.58
CA GLY A 123 3.77 -12.16 2.92
C GLY A 123 2.45 -12.10 3.70
N ALA A 124 2.54 -12.13 5.03
CA ALA A 124 1.35 -12.06 5.89
C ALA A 124 0.53 -10.79 5.61
N ALA A 125 -0.76 -10.81 5.96
CA ALA A 125 -1.64 -9.68 5.72
C ALA A 125 -1.18 -8.44 6.50
N GLU A 126 -1.35 -7.27 5.90
CA GLU A 126 -1.12 -5.98 6.55
C GLU A 126 -2.45 -5.21 6.59
N ASN A 127 -2.83 -4.70 7.76
CA ASN A 127 -4.13 -4.08 8.01
C ASN A 127 -5.31 -4.95 7.55
N PHE A 128 -5.25 -6.27 7.80
CA PHE A 128 -6.23 -7.27 7.38
C PHE A 128 -6.40 -7.42 5.86
N ALA A 129 -5.44 -6.92 5.07
CA ALA A 129 -5.52 -6.92 3.62
C ALA A 129 -4.31 -7.61 2.97
N ARG A 130 -4.59 -8.32 1.87
CA ARG A 130 -3.59 -8.84 0.95
C ARG A 130 -4.20 -8.93 -0.47
N PRO A 131 -3.80 -8.08 -1.43
CA PRO A 131 -2.75 -7.06 -1.34
C PRO A 131 -3.11 -5.89 -0.41
N ALA A 132 -2.12 -5.37 0.32
CA ALA A 132 -2.21 -4.12 1.06
C ALA A 132 -1.47 -2.99 0.32
N ALA A 133 -1.90 -1.74 0.52
CA ALA A 133 -1.26 -0.56 -0.08
C ALA A 133 0.14 -0.32 0.51
N ASP A 134 0.27 -0.43 1.83
CA ASP A 134 1.46 -0.01 2.57
C ASP A 134 2.76 -0.69 2.08
N PRO A 135 2.82 -2.01 1.81
CA PRO A 135 4.02 -2.64 1.26
C PRO A 135 4.49 -2.01 -0.06
N LEU A 136 3.55 -1.68 -0.97
CA LEU A 136 3.88 -1.03 -2.24
C LEU A 136 4.41 0.39 -1.99
N PHE A 137 3.71 1.17 -1.16
CA PHE A 137 4.09 2.56 -0.89
C PHE A 137 5.44 2.66 -0.16
N ARG A 138 5.68 1.84 0.87
CA ARG A 138 6.97 1.80 1.60
C ARG A 138 8.12 1.43 0.68
N SER A 139 7.95 0.37 -0.11
CA SER A 139 9.00 -0.13 -0.99
C SER A 139 9.29 0.80 -2.17
N ALA A 140 8.26 1.42 -2.77
CA ALA A 140 8.44 2.44 -3.79
C ALA A 140 9.13 3.70 -3.24
N ALA A 141 8.73 4.16 -2.05
CA ALA A 141 9.35 5.32 -1.39
C ALA A 141 10.84 5.09 -1.10
N ARG A 142 11.21 3.87 -0.73
CA ARG A 142 12.60 3.48 -0.54
C ARG A 142 13.39 3.45 -1.84
N ASP A 143 12.87 2.76 -2.85
CA ASP A 143 13.59 2.47 -4.10
C ASP A 143 13.72 3.70 -5.00
N HIS A 144 12.69 4.55 -5.04
CA HIS A 144 12.60 5.71 -5.94
C HIS A 144 12.59 7.07 -5.21
N GLY A 145 12.63 7.07 -3.87
CA GLY A 145 12.73 8.29 -3.06
C GLY A 145 11.63 9.30 -3.37
N ARG A 146 12.05 10.52 -3.73
CA ARG A 146 11.17 11.65 -4.10
C ARG A 146 10.47 11.49 -5.47
N GLY A 147 10.81 10.43 -6.22
CA GLY A 147 10.28 10.13 -7.55
C GLY A 147 8.88 9.51 -7.57
N VAL A 148 8.31 9.19 -6.41
CA VAL A 148 7.01 8.51 -6.30
C VAL A 148 5.85 9.53 -6.30
N VAL A 149 4.88 9.32 -7.19
CA VAL A 149 3.58 10.00 -7.16
C VAL A 149 2.55 9.10 -6.50
N GLY A 150 1.96 9.52 -5.37
CA GLY A 150 0.96 8.74 -4.64
C GLY A 150 -0.48 9.23 -4.84
N ALA A 151 -1.37 8.35 -5.30
CA ALA A 151 -2.82 8.61 -5.36
C ALA A 151 -3.61 7.61 -4.50
N LEU A 152 -4.36 8.12 -3.53
CA LEU A 152 -5.21 7.33 -2.63
C LEU A 152 -6.61 7.94 -2.52
N ARG A 153 -7.65 7.10 -2.59
CA ARG A 153 -9.06 7.56 -2.54
C ARG A 153 -9.52 8.02 -1.15
N ALA A 154 -8.79 7.68 -0.09
CA ALA A 154 -8.99 8.20 1.27
C ALA A 154 -7.66 8.04 2.01
N ALA A 155 -7.20 9.11 2.68
CA ALA A 155 -5.90 9.31 3.33
C ALA A 155 -4.78 9.90 2.44
N GLY A 156 -4.29 11.09 2.78
CA GLY A 156 -2.89 11.43 2.54
C GLY A 156 -2.30 11.52 1.11
N ALA A 157 -3.10 11.63 0.05
CA ALA A 157 -2.59 11.72 -1.32
C ALA A 157 -1.83 13.04 -1.60
N ASP A 158 -0.82 12.99 -2.50
CA ASP A 158 -0.12 14.19 -3.01
C ASP A 158 -1.11 15.20 -3.63
N VAL A 159 -2.20 14.66 -4.19
CA VAL A 159 -3.24 15.39 -4.88
C VAL A 159 -4.59 14.76 -4.53
N LEU A 160 -5.49 15.57 -3.94
CA LEU A 160 -6.92 15.26 -3.93
C LEU A 160 -7.55 15.93 -5.13
N THR A 161 -8.12 15.13 -6.03
CA THR A 161 -8.72 15.61 -7.26
C THR A 161 -9.90 14.74 -7.66
N ASP A 162 -10.75 15.25 -8.54
CA ASP A 162 -11.76 14.42 -9.17
C ASP A 162 -11.14 13.41 -10.14
N ALA A 163 -11.85 12.32 -10.40
CA ALA A 163 -11.38 11.22 -11.23
C ALA A 163 -11.03 11.64 -12.68
N ARG A 164 -11.68 12.69 -13.22
CA ARG A 164 -11.46 13.15 -14.59
C ARG A 164 -10.15 13.93 -14.72
N GLN A 165 -9.74 14.59 -13.64
CA GLN A 165 -8.48 15.34 -13.57
C GLN A 165 -7.28 14.47 -13.14
N LEU A 166 -7.52 13.26 -12.61
CA LEU A 166 -6.46 12.41 -12.07
C LEU A 166 -5.37 12.07 -13.10
N ALA A 167 -5.75 11.66 -14.32
CA ALA A 167 -4.79 11.32 -15.37
C ALA A 167 -3.90 12.52 -15.75
N ARG A 168 -4.51 13.70 -15.93
CA ARG A 168 -3.78 14.95 -16.18
C ARG A 168 -2.78 15.24 -15.06
N HIS A 169 -3.22 15.14 -13.80
CA HIS A 169 -2.34 15.44 -12.66
C HIS A 169 -1.19 14.44 -12.53
N ILE A 170 -1.41 13.17 -12.90
CA ILE A 170 -0.33 12.18 -12.98
C ILE A 170 0.67 12.56 -14.08
N VAL A 171 0.20 12.90 -15.28
CA VAL A 171 1.05 13.32 -16.40
C VAL A 171 1.86 14.56 -16.02
N ASP A 172 1.21 15.58 -15.46
CA ASP A 172 1.87 16.81 -15.00
C ASP A 172 2.93 16.50 -13.94
N ALA A 173 2.59 15.67 -12.94
CA ALA A 173 3.51 15.30 -11.88
C ALA A 173 4.71 14.52 -12.41
N VAL A 174 4.49 13.58 -13.32
CA VAL A 174 5.54 12.78 -13.96
C VAL A 174 6.47 13.67 -14.80
N ASN A 175 5.92 14.67 -15.49
CA ASN A 175 6.67 15.62 -16.33
C ASN A 175 7.33 16.78 -15.55
N GLY A 176 7.42 16.67 -14.21
CA GLY A 176 8.16 17.64 -13.41
C GLY A 176 7.38 18.91 -13.05
N ALA A 177 6.04 18.89 -13.09
CA ALA A 177 5.25 19.99 -12.53
C ALA A 177 5.68 20.24 -11.07
N PRO A 178 5.79 21.53 -10.66
CA PRO A 178 6.32 21.90 -9.36
C PRO A 178 5.55 21.15 -8.27
N ALA A 179 6.30 20.41 -7.44
CA ALA A 179 5.73 19.74 -6.29
C ALA A 179 4.99 20.80 -5.46
N ARG A 180 3.67 20.63 -5.27
CA ARG A 180 2.93 21.48 -4.36
C ARG A 180 3.60 21.40 -2.99
N PRO A 181 3.71 22.49 -2.20
CA PRO A 181 4.24 22.42 -0.85
C PRO A 181 3.47 21.33 -0.09
N ARG A 182 4.17 20.24 0.20
CA ARG A 182 3.58 19.08 0.87
C ARG A 182 3.22 19.49 2.29
N LYS A 183 2.07 19.03 2.80
CA LYS A 183 1.87 18.96 4.25
C LYS A 183 2.97 18.09 4.84
N GLU A 184 3.33 18.30 6.12
CA GLU A 184 4.33 17.51 6.84
C GLU A 184 4.28 16.05 6.39
N VAL A 185 5.35 15.65 5.71
CA VAL A 185 5.47 14.34 5.09
C VAL A 185 5.98 13.41 6.16
N ILE A 186 5.21 12.37 6.45
CA ILE A 186 5.58 11.37 7.43
C ILE A 186 6.35 10.28 6.69
N ASP A 187 7.57 10.03 7.16
CA ASP A 187 8.48 9.07 6.53
C ASP A 187 7.91 7.66 6.62
N MET A 188 7.65 7.07 5.45
CA MET A 188 7.17 5.70 5.32
C MET A 188 8.28 4.68 5.16
N CYS A 189 9.52 5.12 4.98
CA CYS A 189 10.65 4.20 4.92
C CYS A 189 11.19 4.05 6.34
N PRO A 190 10.84 2.98 7.08
CA PRO A 190 11.49 2.74 8.35
C PRO A 190 12.99 2.52 8.10
N ASP A 191 13.83 2.95 9.05
CA ASP A 191 15.29 2.78 9.00
C ASP A 191 15.71 1.32 8.75
N ASN A 192 14.82 0.36 9.03
CA ASN A 192 15.04 -1.07 8.92
C ASN A 192 14.20 -1.76 7.82
N LEU A 193 13.68 -1.04 6.82
CA LEU A 193 12.80 -1.62 5.79
C LEU A 193 13.42 -2.83 5.08
N ASP A 194 14.73 -2.85 4.88
CA ASP A 194 15.48 -4.00 4.38
C ASP A 194 15.24 -5.26 5.21
N LEU A 195 15.47 -5.13 6.51
CA LEU A 195 15.31 -6.21 7.46
C LEU A 195 13.83 -6.59 7.57
N GLU A 196 12.91 -5.62 7.56
CA GLU A 196 11.47 -5.88 7.55
C GLU A 196 11.05 -6.71 6.31
N GLN A 197 11.55 -6.34 5.12
CA GLN A 197 11.29 -7.05 3.86
C GLN A 197 11.93 -8.44 3.85
N GLU A 198 13.15 -8.58 4.35
CA GLU A 198 13.83 -9.86 4.49
C GLU A 198 13.03 -10.79 5.42
N LEU A 199 12.62 -10.29 6.59
CA LEU A 199 11.80 -11.04 7.53
C LEU A 199 10.42 -11.37 6.96
N ALA A 200 9.82 -10.49 6.13
CA ALA A 200 8.55 -10.76 5.45
C ALA A 200 8.67 -11.87 4.39
N ARG A 201 9.86 -12.08 3.81
CA ARG A 201 10.13 -13.17 2.86
C ARG A 201 10.38 -14.51 3.56
N ARG A 202 10.81 -14.51 4.82
CA ARG A 202 11.08 -15.74 5.58
C ARG A 202 9.78 -16.39 6.05
N GLN A 203 9.68 -17.72 5.89
CA GLN A 203 8.52 -18.49 6.36
C GLN A 203 8.50 -18.68 7.88
N ILE A 204 9.67 -18.62 8.54
CA ILE A 204 9.82 -18.74 9.99
C ILE A 204 10.62 -17.53 10.45
N VAL A 205 9.99 -16.67 11.25
CA VAL A 205 10.63 -15.52 11.89
C VAL A 205 10.71 -15.82 13.39
N ARG A 206 11.91 -15.71 13.96
CA ARG A 206 12.10 -15.97 15.39
C ARG A 206 11.79 -14.71 16.20
N PRO A 207 11.33 -14.84 17.47
CA PRO A 207 11.09 -13.67 18.32
C PRO A 207 12.32 -12.75 18.46
N GLU A 208 13.53 -13.32 18.48
CA GLU A 208 14.77 -12.55 18.59
C GLU A 208 15.04 -11.70 17.33
N ASP A 209 14.55 -12.14 16.15
CA ASP A 209 14.62 -11.34 14.93
C ASP A 209 13.71 -10.10 15.03
N MET A 210 12.55 -10.24 15.67
CA MET A 210 11.60 -9.15 15.89
C MET A 210 12.09 -8.12 16.91
N ASP A 211 12.80 -8.57 17.95
CA ASP A 211 13.41 -7.70 18.96
C ASP A 211 14.47 -6.74 18.36
N ARG A 212 14.96 -7.00 17.15
CA ARG A 212 15.91 -6.13 16.42
C ARG A 212 15.25 -4.97 15.67
N ILE A 213 13.93 -5.06 15.44
CA ILE A 213 13.18 -4.09 14.61
C ILE A 213 12.03 -3.42 15.34
N GLY A 214 11.74 -3.85 16.58
CA GLY A 214 10.68 -3.26 17.40
C GLY A 214 10.77 -3.65 18.88
N ASP A 215 9.97 -2.95 19.68
CA ASP A 215 9.80 -3.20 21.11
C ASP A 215 8.62 -4.16 21.34
N ARG A 216 8.78 -5.17 22.20
CA ARG A 216 7.66 -6.03 22.61
C ARG A 216 6.55 -5.19 23.23
N SER A 217 5.32 -5.41 22.77
CA SER A 217 4.12 -4.77 23.31
C SER A 217 3.30 -5.76 24.16
N ALA A 218 2.35 -5.22 24.93
CA ALA A 218 1.36 -6.03 25.65
C ALA A 218 0.16 -6.43 24.77
N LEU A 219 0.18 -6.10 23.47
CA LEU A 219 -0.93 -6.34 22.55
C LEU A 219 -0.79 -7.71 21.86
N THR A 220 -1.92 -8.23 21.42
CA THR A 220 -2.04 -9.54 20.78
C THR A 220 -2.51 -9.39 19.35
N CYS A 221 -1.95 -10.16 18.43
CA CYS A 221 -2.34 -10.14 17.03
C CYS A 221 -3.78 -10.66 16.85
N PRO A 222 -4.72 -9.84 16.34
CA PRO A 222 -6.13 -10.24 16.20
C PRO A 222 -6.33 -11.38 15.19
N GLU A 223 -5.41 -11.57 14.24
CA GLU A 223 -5.51 -12.66 13.26
C GLU A 223 -4.98 -14.02 13.75
N CYS A 224 -3.97 -14.05 14.62
CA CYS A 224 -3.30 -15.32 14.99
C CYS A 224 -3.10 -15.54 16.49
N GLY A 225 -3.42 -14.57 17.35
CA GLY A 225 -3.24 -14.67 18.80
C GLY A 225 -1.79 -14.56 19.29
N GLY A 226 -0.82 -14.29 18.40
CA GLY A 226 0.58 -14.13 18.77
C GLY A 226 0.91 -12.76 19.37
N ALA A 227 2.07 -12.65 20.03
CA ALA A 227 2.56 -11.37 20.56
C ALA A 227 2.82 -10.34 19.43
N LEU A 228 2.62 -9.07 19.73
CA LEU A 228 2.93 -7.95 18.84
C LEU A 228 4.15 -7.16 19.31
N TRP A 229 4.95 -6.70 18.35
CA TRP A 229 6.05 -5.77 18.52
C TRP A 229 5.64 -4.42 17.93
N ARG A 230 5.88 -3.34 18.67
CA ARG A 230 5.79 -1.96 18.17
C ARG A 230 7.08 -1.64 17.42
N MET A 231 6.97 -1.27 16.14
CA MET A 231 8.13 -1.00 15.30
C MET A 231 8.90 0.26 15.76
N HIS A 232 10.24 0.24 15.64
CA HIS A 232 11.11 1.36 16.04
C HIS A 232 11.04 2.52 15.06
N GLY A 233 11.04 3.76 15.58
CA GLY A 233 11.19 4.97 14.76
C GLY A 233 10.00 5.29 13.84
N GLU A 234 8.89 4.56 13.94
CA GLU A 234 7.78 4.69 13.00
C GLU A 234 6.69 5.66 13.50
N TYR A 235 6.39 6.65 12.67
CA TYR A 235 5.12 7.36 12.68
C TYR A 235 4.49 7.17 11.29
N PRO A 236 3.19 6.83 11.17
CA PRO A 236 2.29 6.45 12.25
C PRO A 236 2.74 5.13 12.92
N LEU A 237 2.30 4.92 14.16
CA LEU A 237 2.65 3.71 14.93
C LEU A 237 2.20 2.44 14.20
N ARG A 238 3.14 1.50 14.02
CA ARG A 238 2.89 0.17 13.47
C ARG A 238 3.26 -0.94 14.45
N TYR A 239 2.53 -2.04 14.32
CA TYR A 239 2.69 -3.24 15.10
C TYR A 239 2.89 -4.44 14.18
N ARG A 240 3.74 -5.38 14.58
CA ARG A 240 4.01 -6.59 13.81
C ARG A 240 4.07 -7.83 14.69
N CYS A 241 3.47 -8.92 14.22
CA CYS A 241 3.55 -10.24 14.85
C CYS A 241 4.75 -11.02 14.32
N HIS A 242 5.27 -11.97 15.11
CA HIS A 242 6.28 -12.93 14.66
C HIS A 242 5.82 -13.82 13.47
N THR A 243 4.52 -13.93 13.21
CA THR A 243 3.99 -14.61 12.01
C THR A 243 3.98 -13.72 10.76
N GLY A 244 4.35 -12.44 10.92
CA GLY A 244 4.47 -11.46 9.84
C GLY A 244 3.28 -10.50 9.70
N HIS A 245 2.14 -10.74 10.37
CA HIS A 245 0.99 -9.82 10.29
C HIS A 245 1.38 -8.44 10.79
N ALA A 246 0.96 -7.38 10.08
CA ALA A 246 1.27 -6.00 10.42
C ALA A 246 0.01 -5.14 10.51
N PHE A 247 0.01 -4.17 11.42
CA PHE A 247 -1.14 -3.30 11.68
C PHE A 247 -0.68 -1.87 12.00
N GLY A 248 -1.32 -0.87 11.42
CA GLY A 248 -1.31 0.48 11.98
C GLY A 248 -2.14 0.53 13.26
N ALA A 249 -1.87 1.50 14.14
CA ALA A 249 -2.57 1.64 15.44
C ALA A 249 -4.10 1.59 15.33
N LEU A 250 -4.69 2.36 14.39
CA LEU A 250 -6.14 2.39 14.19
C LEU A 250 -6.70 1.06 13.68
N SER A 251 -5.99 0.41 12.75
CA SER A 251 -6.40 -0.91 12.26
C SER A 251 -6.34 -1.95 13.38
N LEU A 252 -5.33 -1.90 14.24
CA LEU A 252 -5.22 -2.79 15.38
C LEU A 252 -6.39 -2.59 16.36
N GLU A 253 -6.72 -1.36 16.71
CA GLU A 253 -7.87 -1.05 17.57
C GLU A 253 -9.20 -1.58 17.01
N ASP A 254 -9.42 -1.40 15.70
CA ASP A 254 -10.60 -1.94 15.02
C ASP A 254 -10.61 -3.48 14.98
N GLY A 255 -9.43 -4.09 14.84
CA GLY A 255 -9.23 -5.53 14.90
C GLY A 255 -9.58 -6.11 16.27
N ASP A 256 -9.09 -5.47 17.34
CA ASP A 256 -9.33 -5.89 18.71
C ASP A 256 -10.81 -5.81 19.09
N LYS A 257 -11.50 -4.74 18.67
CA LYS A 257 -12.96 -4.61 18.84
C LYS A 257 -13.70 -5.77 18.16
N LYS A 258 -13.38 -6.06 16.90
CA LYS A 258 -14.00 -7.18 16.16
C LYS A 258 -13.67 -8.54 16.76
N ALA A 259 -12.45 -8.74 17.24
CA ALA A 259 -12.04 -9.98 17.90
C ALA A 259 -12.84 -10.19 19.20
N ALA A 260 -13.02 -9.13 20.00
CA ALA A 260 -13.82 -9.17 21.22
C ALA A 260 -15.31 -9.46 20.92
N GLU A 261 -15.89 -8.79 19.92
CA GLU A 261 -17.27 -9.06 19.48
C GLU A 261 -17.45 -10.51 19.01
N ASN A 262 -16.53 -11.02 18.18
CA ASN A 262 -16.57 -12.40 17.70
C ASN A 262 -16.45 -13.43 18.83
N ALA A 263 -15.66 -13.13 19.87
CA ALA A 263 -15.55 -13.98 21.05
C ALA A 263 -16.87 -14.05 21.84
N LEU A 264 -17.55 -12.91 22.01
CA LEU A 264 -18.88 -12.83 22.63
C LEU A 264 -19.93 -13.63 21.83
N TRP A 265 -19.91 -13.51 20.50
CA TRP A 265 -20.81 -14.29 19.64
C TRP A 265 -20.58 -15.80 19.75
N ARG A 266 -19.33 -16.26 19.78
CA ARG A 266 -19.01 -17.71 19.91
C ARG A 266 -19.49 -18.30 21.23
N GLN A 267 -19.51 -17.52 22.31
CA GLN A 267 -20.03 -17.96 23.62
C GLN A 267 -21.56 -17.97 23.67
N SER A 268 -22.22 -17.20 22.81
CA SER A 268 -23.69 -17.08 22.79
C SER A 268 -24.38 -18.14 21.92
N VAL A 269 -23.62 -18.92 21.17
CA VAL A 269 -24.10 -19.97 20.25
C VAL A 269 -23.87 -21.38 20.84
N GLN A 270 -23.50 -21.47 22.12
CA GLN A 270 -23.41 -22.72 22.90
C GLN A 270 -24.65 -22.95 23.75
#